data_AF-W5SW21-F1
#
_entry.id   AF-W5SW21-F1
#
_cell.length_a   1.000
_cell.length_b   1.000
_cell.length_c   1.000
_cell.angle_alpha   90.00
_cell.angle_beta   90.00
_cell.angle_gamma   90.00
#
_symmetry.space_group_name_H-M   'P 1'
#
loop_
_entity.id
_entity.type
_entity.pdbx_description
1 polymer ?
#
loop_
_entity_poly.entity_id
_entity_poly.type
_entity_poly.pdbx_seq_one_letter_code
_entity_poly.pdbx_strand_id
1 'polypeptide(L)'
;MYLKVLLKGYDMCIRTVLVMCRVFLLCVLDVFLLSAKFESYCDKQHYCYKKYTFDFKSGSISSISIKREDITDIHREDALDFTYGGDYLKLVEKAYPDYSLSFVIDGEHRAIDIKSVVFDGLGVEPLIFEVRGQPWELAEIKDFQMEPPDVNLKFTEVIFPVSVRNVVNMRLKKLFVDKLKANGKIKITLISAYNTTYAKEFVLAPSNFKRQYVMRQYDFDKGLIF
;
A
#
# COMPACT_ATOMS: atom_id res chain seq x y z
N MET A 1 -54.01 -26.15 4.13
CA MET A 1 -52.97 -26.91 3.40
C MET A 1 -52.24 -26.06 2.35
N TYR A 2 -52.93 -25.21 1.57
CA TYR A 2 -52.33 -24.34 0.56
C TYR A 2 -51.34 -23.26 1.07
N LEU A 3 -51.53 -22.73 2.27
CA LEU A 3 -50.66 -21.68 2.84
C LEU A 3 -49.21 -22.16 3.11
N LYS A 4 -49.04 -23.43 3.51
CA LYS A 4 -47.72 -24.04 3.76
C LYS A 4 -46.91 -24.24 2.48
N VAL A 5 -47.58 -24.50 1.34
CA VAL A 5 -46.92 -24.71 0.05
C VAL A 5 -46.45 -23.38 -0.55
N LEU A 6 -47.26 -22.33 -0.44
CA LEU A 6 -46.91 -20.97 -0.85
C LEU A 6 -45.73 -20.39 -0.05
N LEU A 7 -45.72 -20.57 1.28
CA LEU A 7 -44.60 -20.15 2.13
C LEU A 7 -43.30 -20.88 1.80
N LYS A 8 -43.37 -22.18 1.46
CA LYS A 8 -42.21 -23.00 1.09
C LYS A 8 -41.64 -22.60 -0.28
N GLY A 9 -42.49 -22.17 -1.22
CA GLY A 9 -42.08 -21.60 -2.50
C GLY A 9 -41.40 -20.23 -2.35
N TYR A 10 -41.93 -19.37 -1.47
CA TYR A 10 -41.33 -18.07 -1.15
C TYR A 10 -39.95 -18.20 -0.49
N ASP A 11 -39.79 -19.13 0.45
CA ASP A 11 -38.50 -19.41 1.12
C ASP A 11 -37.45 -19.96 0.13
N MET A 12 -37.85 -20.82 -0.83
CA MET A 12 -36.95 -21.26 -1.90
C MET A 12 -36.55 -20.13 -2.86
N CYS A 13 -37.46 -19.23 -3.22
CA CYS A 13 -37.12 -18.07 -4.05
C CYS A 13 -36.14 -17.12 -3.34
N ILE A 14 -36.38 -16.83 -2.06
CA ILE A 14 -35.49 -15.96 -1.28
C ILE A 14 -34.09 -16.58 -1.17
N ARG A 15 -33.99 -17.89 -0.89
CA ARG A 15 -32.69 -18.58 -0.83
C ARG A 15 -31.96 -18.56 -2.16
N THR A 16 -32.66 -18.80 -3.27
CA THR A 16 -32.07 -18.77 -4.61
C THR A 16 -31.56 -17.38 -4.97
N VAL A 17 -32.33 -16.32 -4.66
CA VAL A 17 -31.91 -14.92 -4.86
C VAL A 17 -30.69 -14.59 -4.00
N LEU A 18 -30.66 -15.01 -2.73
CA LEU A 18 -29.51 -14.78 -1.85
C LEU A 18 -28.24 -15.49 -2.35
N VAL A 19 -28.37 -16.72 -2.87
CA VAL A 19 -27.25 -17.45 -3.47
C VAL A 19 -26.76 -16.73 -4.73
N MET A 20 -27.67 -16.32 -5.62
CA MET A 20 -27.33 -15.56 -6.83
C MET A 20 -26.65 -14.23 -6.50
N CYS A 21 -27.14 -13.48 -5.50
CA CYS A 21 -26.51 -12.25 -5.03
C CYS A 21 -25.11 -12.50 -4.46
N ARG A 22 -24.90 -13.58 -3.70
CA ARG A 22 -23.58 -13.94 -3.17
C ARG A 22 -22.60 -14.32 -4.27
N VAL A 23 -23.03 -15.11 -5.25
CA VAL A 23 -22.22 -15.47 -6.42
C VAL A 23 -21.89 -14.23 -7.24
N PHE A 24 -22.86 -13.34 -7.48
CA PHE A 24 -22.63 -12.09 -8.19
C PHE A 24 -21.63 -11.18 -7.45
N LEU A 25 -21.76 -11.05 -6.12
CA LEU A 25 -20.79 -10.29 -5.31
C LEU A 25 -19.39 -10.89 -5.40
N LEU A 26 -19.25 -12.22 -5.39
CA LEU A 26 -17.96 -12.91 -5.58
C LEU A 26 -17.39 -12.65 -6.97
N CYS A 27 -18.18 -12.80 -8.04
CA CYS A 27 -17.74 -12.53 -9.41
C CYS A 27 -17.31 -11.08 -9.61
N VAL A 28 -18.05 -10.12 -9.06
CA VAL A 28 -17.70 -8.70 -9.14
C VAL A 28 -16.40 -8.44 -8.38
N LEU A 29 -16.22 -9.04 -7.19
CA LEU A 29 -14.98 -8.96 -6.44
C LEU A 29 -13.79 -9.54 -7.24
N ASP A 30 -13.95 -10.69 -7.89
CA ASP A 30 -12.89 -11.32 -8.70
C ASP A 30 -12.49 -10.47 -9.91
N VAL A 31 -13.44 -9.80 -10.57
CA VAL A 31 -13.14 -8.87 -11.68
C VAL A 31 -12.37 -7.64 -11.19
N PHE A 32 -12.68 -7.12 -9.99
CA PHE A 32 -11.89 -6.04 -9.37
C PHE A 32 -10.49 -6.51 -8.93
N LEU A 33 -10.29 -7.81 -8.71
CA LEU A 33 -9.02 -8.40 -8.29
C LEU A 33 -8.07 -8.67 -9.46
N LEU A 34 -8.59 -8.89 -10.68
CA LEU A 34 -7.78 -9.03 -11.90
C LEU A 34 -7.14 -7.72 -12.38
N SER A 35 -7.60 -6.56 -11.89
CA SER A 35 -7.04 -5.25 -12.27
C SER A 35 -5.77 -4.84 -11.52
N ALA A 36 -5.34 -5.59 -10.49
CA ALA A 36 -4.10 -5.29 -9.77
C ALA A 36 -2.93 -6.07 -10.37
N LYS A 37 -1.85 -5.37 -10.73
CA LYS A 37 -0.60 -5.98 -11.18
C LYS A 37 0.17 -6.54 -10.00
N PHE A 38 0.62 -7.78 -10.09
CA PHE A 38 1.45 -8.43 -9.09
C PHE A 38 2.85 -8.71 -9.65
N GLU A 39 3.87 -8.37 -8.87
CA GLU A 39 5.27 -8.61 -9.18
C GLU A 39 5.93 -9.28 -7.98
N SER A 40 6.73 -10.32 -8.22
CA SER A 40 7.56 -10.95 -7.21
C SER A 40 8.97 -11.13 -7.74
N TYR A 41 9.95 -10.87 -6.89
CA TYR A 41 11.36 -11.03 -7.20
C TYR A 41 12.08 -11.58 -5.99
N CYS A 42 13.07 -12.43 -6.20
CA CYS A 42 13.93 -12.95 -5.16
C CYS A 42 15.37 -12.92 -5.65
N ASP A 43 16.17 -12.08 -5.01
CA ASP A 43 17.61 -12.26 -4.99
C ASP A 43 17.91 -13.31 -3.93
N LYS A 44 18.45 -14.45 -4.35
CA LYS A 44 18.72 -15.57 -3.45
C LYS A 44 19.70 -15.22 -2.33
N GLN A 45 20.52 -14.19 -2.49
CA GLN A 45 21.58 -13.85 -1.54
C GLN A 45 21.17 -12.74 -0.55
N HIS A 46 20.18 -11.92 -0.89
CA HIS A 46 19.92 -10.69 -0.14
C HIS A 46 18.46 -10.61 0.30
N TYR A 47 17.53 -10.43 -0.64
CA TYR A 47 16.13 -10.19 -0.32
C TYR A 47 15.15 -10.77 -1.35
N CYS A 48 13.94 -11.03 -0.87
CA CYS A 48 12.78 -11.26 -1.71
C CYS A 48 11.80 -10.10 -1.55
N TYR A 49 11.13 -9.70 -2.63
CA TYR A 49 10.01 -8.77 -2.53
C TYR A 49 8.79 -9.23 -3.30
N LYS A 50 7.64 -8.78 -2.81
CA LYS A 50 6.32 -8.87 -3.45
C LYS A 50 5.75 -7.46 -3.57
N LYS A 51 5.37 -7.05 -4.77
CA LYS A 51 4.79 -5.74 -5.06
C LYS A 51 3.41 -5.91 -5.70
N TYR A 52 2.44 -5.19 -5.15
CA TYR A 52 1.08 -5.09 -5.68
C TYR A 52 0.87 -3.67 -6.15
N THR A 53 0.45 -3.50 -7.40
CA THR A 53 0.14 -2.20 -7.99
C THR A 53 -1.30 -2.18 -8.45
N PHE A 54 -2.03 -1.12 -8.13
CA PHE A 54 -3.40 -0.91 -8.57
C PHE A 54 -3.47 0.41 -9.33
N ASP A 55 -3.95 0.34 -10.57
CA ASP A 55 -4.11 1.49 -11.44
C ASP A 55 -5.55 2.01 -11.37
N PHE A 56 -5.70 3.30 -11.15
CA PHE A 56 -6.98 4.00 -11.12
C PHE A 56 -7.33 4.48 -12.53
N LYS A 57 -8.61 4.32 -12.90
CA LYS A 57 -9.12 4.80 -14.19
C LYS A 57 -9.37 6.31 -14.22
N SER A 58 -9.45 6.95 -13.05
CA SER A 58 -9.75 8.37 -12.91
C SER A 58 -9.27 8.91 -11.56
N GLY A 59 -9.11 10.23 -11.49
CA GLY A 59 -8.54 10.93 -10.33
C GLY A 59 -7.12 11.38 -10.59
N SER A 60 -6.59 12.22 -9.70
CA SER A 60 -5.22 12.76 -9.82
C SER A 60 -4.14 11.74 -9.48
N ILE A 61 -4.47 10.72 -8.68
CA ILE A 61 -3.59 9.58 -8.42
C ILE A 61 -3.91 8.51 -9.46
N SER A 62 -2.95 8.20 -10.32
CA SER A 62 -3.11 7.20 -11.37
C SER A 62 -2.81 5.80 -10.90
N SER A 63 -1.94 5.62 -9.90
CA SER A 63 -1.73 4.32 -9.28
C SER A 63 -1.22 4.38 -7.85
N ILE A 64 -1.43 3.27 -7.15
CA ILE A 64 -0.89 2.99 -5.82
C ILE A 64 -0.17 1.66 -5.85
N SER A 65 0.99 1.56 -5.19
CA SER A 65 1.66 0.27 -5.04
C SER A 65 2.17 0.01 -3.63
N ILE A 66 1.98 -1.21 -3.14
CA ILE A 66 2.53 -1.69 -1.87
C ILE A 66 3.55 -2.76 -2.18
N LYS A 67 4.79 -2.55 -1.75
CA LYS A 67 5.87 -3.54 -1.81
C LYS A 67 6.20 -4.00 -0.39
N ARG A 68 6.32 -5.31 -0.20
CA ARG A 68 6.90 -5.93 0.98
C ARG A 68 8.23 -6.55 0.57
N GLU A 69 9.26 -6.31 1.35
CA GLU A 69 10.57 -6.92 1.20
C GLU A 69 10.89 -7.73 2.46
N ASP A 70 11.35 -8.96 2.26
CA ASP A 70 11.77 -9.90 3.28
C ASP A 70 13.25 -10.23 3.03
N ILE A 71 14.05 -10.32 4.09
CA ILE A 71 15.43 -10.83 3.99
C ILE A 71 15.40 -12.34 3.71
N THR A 72 16.42 -12.82 3.01
CA THR A 72 16.65 -14.26 2.84
C THR A 72 17.30 -14.88 4.08
N ASP A 73 17.15 -16.20 4.24
CA ASP A 73 17.82 -16.93 5.32
C ASP A 73 19.35 -16.87 5.18
N ILE A 74 19.87 -16.86 3.95
CA ILE A 74 21.30 -16.66 3.67
C ILE A 74 21.76 -15.30 4.21
N HIS A 75 21.02 -14.23 3.91
CA HIS A 75 21.39 -12.91 4.41
C HIS A 75 21.27 -12.80 5.94
N ARG A 76 20.35 -13.56 6.56
CA ARG A 76 20.24 -13.67 8.01
C ARG A 76 21.45 -14.41 8.61
N GLU A 77 21.89 -15.49 7.98
CA GLU A 77 23.10 -16.23 8.38
C GLU A 77 24.36 -15.37 8.22
N ASP A 78 24.49 -14.63 7.13
CA ASP A 78 25.59 -13.67 6.95
C ASP A 78 25.57 -12.60 8.07
N ALA A 79 24.40 -12.09 8.44
CA ALA A 79 24.23 -11.10 9.51
C ALA A 79 24.65 -11.64 10.90
N LEU A 80 24.62 -12.96 11.11
CA LEU A 80 25.13 -13.62 12.33
C LEU A 80 26.66 -13.71 12.35
N ASP A 81 27.30 -13.82 11.19
CA ASP A 81 28.76 -14.04 11.06
C ASP A 81 29.57 -12.73 11.13
N PHE A 82 28.94 -11.57 10.98
CA PHE A 82 29.59 -10.27 11.16
C PHE A 82 30.14 -10.09 12.59
N THR A 83 31.19 -9.29 12.74
CA THR A 83 31.92 -9.03 14.02
C THR A 83 31.04 -8.51 15.18
N TYR A 84 29.81 -8.07 14.88
CA TYR A 84 28.78 -7.61 15.82
C TYR A 84 27.61 -8.61 15.97
N GLY A 85 27.81 -9.88 15.58
CA GLY A 85 26.86 -10.93 15.15
C GLY A 85 25.60 -11.21 15.98
N GLY A 86 25.41 -10.58 17.13
CA GLY A 86 24.14 -10.58 17.86
C GLY A 86 23.32 -9.29 17.72
N ASP A 87 23.97 -8.12 17.74
CA ASP A 87 23.26 -6.84 17.76
C ASP A 87 22.92 -6.35 16.35
N TYR A 88 23.75 -6.67 15.35
CA TYR A 88 23.42 -6.40 13.96
C TYR A 88 22.22 -7.21 13.48
N LEU A 89 22.16 -8.51 13.81
CA LEU A 89 21.01 -9.35 13.49
C LEU A 89 19.72 -8.79 14.11
N LYS A 90 19.73 -8.38 15.38
CA LYS A 90 18.55 -7.77 16.03
C LYS A 90 18.06 -6.53 15.30
N LEU A 91 18.97 -5.71 14.76
CA LEU A 91 18.61 -4.53 13.98
C LEU A 91 17.97 -4.92 12.64
N VAL A 92 18.55 -5.90 11.95
CA VAL A 92 18.02 -6.44 10.69
C VAL A 92 16.63 -7.06 10.92
N GLU A 93 16.45 -7.90 11.93
CA GLU A 93 15.15 -8.50 12.26
C GLU A 93 14.10 -7.46 12.67
N LYS A 94 14.53 -6.33 13.26
CA LYS A 94 13.64 -5.23 13.60
C LYS A 94 13.24 -4.39 12.39
N ALA A 95 14.12 -4.31 11.38
CA ALA A 95 13.88 -3.57 10.14
C ALA A 95 12.95 -4.31 9.18
N TYR A 96 12.96 -5.65 9.19
CA TYR A 96 12.21 -6.48 8.25
C TYR A 96 10.98 -7.17 8.87
N PRO A 97 9.93 -7.47 8.08
CA PRO A 97 9.74 -7.07 6.69
C PRO A 97 9.65 -5.56 6.52
N ASP A 98 10.34 -5.05 5.50
CA ASP A 98 10.27 -3.65 5.09
C ASP A 98 9.07 -3.49 4.16
N TYR A 99 8.26 -2.47 4.39
CA TYR A 99 7.10 -2.16 3.57
C TYR A 99 7.29 -0.79 2.94
N SER A 100 7.06 -0.70 1.64
CA SER A 100 6.99 0.57 0.92
C SER A 100 5.62 0.75 0.29
N LEU A 101 5.17 2.00 0.30
CA LEU A 101 3.95 2.46 -0.32
C LEU A 101 4.30 3.58 -1.30
N SER A 102 3.88 3.44 -2.55
CA SER A 102 4.13 4.42 -3.60
C SER A 102 2.83 4.90 -4.21
N PHE A 103 2.79 6.19 -4.58
CA PHE A 103 1.71 6.81 -5.32
C PHE A 103 2.27 7.38 -6.62
N VAL A 104 1.52 7.22 -7.71
CA VAL A 104 1.81 7.90 -8.96
C VAL A 104 0.73 8.96 -9.15
N ILE A 105 1.15 10.22 -9.30
CA ILE A 105 0.30 11.35 -9.61
C ILE A 105 0.62 11.78 -11.04
N ASP A 106 -0.40 11.74 -11.90
CA ASP A 106 -0.31 12.11 -13.30
C ASP A 106 -1.23 13.30 -13.61
N GLY A 107 -0.95 13.98 -14.72
CA GLY A 107 -1.75 15.12 -15.21
C GLY A 107 -1.32 16.49 -14.68
N GLU A 108 -0.39 16.55 -13.72
CA GLU A 108 0.23 17.82 -13.34
C GLU A 108 1.31 18.22 -14.34
N HIS A 109 1.43 19.52 -14.65
CA HIS A 109 2.46 20.05 -15.54
C HIS A 109 3.73 20.49 -14.81
N ARG A 110 3.86 20.13 -13.53
CA ARG A 110 5.02 20.46 -12.69
C ARG A 110 5.40 19.26 -11.85
N ALA A 111 6.64 19.28 -11.36
CA ALA A 111 7.00 18.37 -10.31
C ALA A 111 6.28 18.76 -9.00
N ILE A 112 5.80 17.78 -8.27
CA ILE A 112 5.03 17.97 -7.04
C ILE A 112 5.91 17.55 -5.87
N ASP A 113 6.18 18.50 -4.99
CA ASP A 113 6.74 18.18 -3.69
C ASP A 113 5.58 17.89 -2.72
N ILE A 114 5.62 16.75 -2.03
CA ILE A 114 4.63 16.38 -1.02
C ILE A 114 5.20 16.71 0.34
N LYS A 115 4.53 17.61 1.05
CA LYS A 115 4.92 18.05 2.38
C LYS A 115 4.49 17.07 3.47
N SER A 116 3.31 16.51 3.33
CA SER A 116 2.72 15.67 4.37
C SER A 116 1.69 14.71 3.81
N VAL A 117 1.48 13.61 4.53
CA VAL A 117 0.47 12.60 4.21
C VAL A 117 -0.40 12.35 5.42
N VAL A 118 -1.72 12.34 5.20
CA VAL A 118 -2.72 12.08 6.25
C VAL A 118 -3.42 10.76 5.95
N PHE A 119 -3.42 9.87 6.95
CA PHE A 119 -4.18 8.64 6.95
C PHE A 119 -5.40 8.79 7.87
N ASP A 120 -6.56 9.08 7.27
CA ASP A 120 -7.78 9.30 8.04
C ASP A 120 -8.20 8.01 8.77
N GLY A 121 -8.59 8.18 10.04
CA GLY A 121 -9.08 7.08 10.88
C GLY A 121 -7.98 6.23 11.53
N LEU A 122 -6.70 6.63 11.46
CA LEU A 122 -5.59 5.91 12.08
C LEU A 122 -4.82 6.69 13.15
N GLY A 123 -5.12 7.98 13.36
CA GLY A 123 -4.60 8.78 14.47
C GLY A 123 -3.07 8.85 14.50
N VAL A 124 -2.45 9.11 13.35
CA VAL A 124 -0.99 9.03 13.16
C VAL A 124 -0.42 10.39 12.79
N GLU A 125 0.73 10.74 13.38
CA GLU A 125 1.50 11.91 12.99
C GLU A 125 2.60 11.51 11.98
N PRO A 126 2.82 12.28 10.90
CA PRO A 126 3.91 12.03 9.96
C PRO A 126 5.28 12.28 10.62
N LEU A 127 6.24 11.36 10.45
CA LEU A 127 7.66 11.64 10.67
C LEU A 127 8.36 11.81 9.31
N ILE A 128 9.02 12.95 9.12
CA ILE A 128 9.85 13.24 7.95
C ILE A 128 11.30 13.26 8.43
N PHE A 129 12.09 12.27 8.04
CA PHE A 129 13.55 12.24 8.19
C PHE A 129 14.15 11.71 6.89
N GLU A 130 15.46 11.85 6.68
CA GLU A 130 16.16 11.18 5.58
C GLU A 130 16.56 9.77 6.04
N VAL A 131 16.17 8.72 5.30
CA VAL A 131 16.70 7.36 5.47
C VAL A 131 17.56 7.03 4.27
N ARG A 132 18.81 6.64 4.51
CA ARG A 132 19.77 6.19 3.50
C ARG A 132 19.66 4.69 3.20
N GLY A 133 18.67 4.02 3.79
CA GLY A 133 18.33 2.63 3.54
C GLY A 133 19.08 1.64 4.43
N GLN A 134 19.69 2.10 5.53
CA GLN A 134 20.40 1.21 6.44
C GLN A 134 19.45 0.59 7.48
N PRO A 135 19.66 -0.68 7.91
CA PRO A 135 18.74 -1.38 8.82
C PRO A 135 18.42 -0.65 10.13
N TRP A 136 19.40 0.06 10.71
CA TRP A 136 19.17 0.83 11.93
C TRP A 136 18.26 2.04 11.71
N GLU A 137 18.36 2.72 10.57
CA GLU A 137 17.50 3.86 10.25
C GLU A 137 16.05 3.39 10.00
N LEU A 138 15.89 2.21 9.39
CA LEU A 138 14.57 1.56 9.22
C LEU A 138 13.93 1.18 10.55
N ALA A 139 14.74 0.73 11.52
CA ALA A 139 14.28 0.36 12.84
C ALA A 139 13.74 1.55 13.67
N GLU A 140 14.11 2.79 13.30
CA GLU A 140 13.70 4.03 13.96
C GLU A 140 12.36 4.59 13.45
N ILE A 141 11.86 4.12 12.30
CA ILE A 141 10.55 4.51 11.77
C ILE A 141 9.47 4.20 12.81
N LYS A 142 8.64 5.19 13.16
CA LYS A 142 7.52 5.00 14.11
C LYS A 142 6.32 4.34 13.45
N ASP A 143 5.71 5.01 12.48
CA ASP A 143 4.56 4.48 11.75
C ASP A 143 4.82 4.47 10.25
N PHE A 144 5.18 5.61 9.68
CA PHE A 144 5.67 5.70 8.30
C PHE A 144 6.67 6.85 8.16
N GLN A 145 7.40 6.83 7.05
CA GLN A 145 8.34 7.87 6.67
C GLN A 145 8.26 8.09 5.16
N MET A 146 8.17 9.35 4.75
CA MET A 146 8.25 9.71 3.34
C MET A 146 9.70 9.70 2.87
N GLU A 147 9.95 9.18 1.67
CA GLU A 147 11.25 9.39 1.03
C GLU A 147 11.45 10.90 0.80
N PRO A 148 12.69 11.41 0.88
CA PRO A 148 12.98 12.78 0.47
C PRO A 148 12.44 12.98 -0.94
N PRO A 149 11.85 14.14 -1.25
CA PRO A 149 11.40 14.40 -2.60
C PRO A 149 12.61 14.26 -3.55
N ASP A 150 12.53 13.34 -4.50
CA ASP A 150 13.55 13.12 -5.55
C ASP A 150 13.60 14.30 -6.55
N VAL A 151 12.87 15.37 -6.24
CA VAL A 151 12.64 16.53 -7.07
C VAL A 151 13.60 17.62 -6.62
N ASN A 152 14.54 17.98 -7.50
CA ASN A 152 15.22 19.25 -7.39
C ASN A 152 14.15 20.34 -7.31
N LEU A 153 14.06 21.05 -6.17
CA LEU A 153 13.00 22.03 -5.88
C LEU A 153 12.78 23.02 -7.04
N LYS A 154 13.81 23.31 -7.84
CA LYS A 154 13.70 24.12 -9.06
C LYS A 154 12.67 23.59 -10.07
N PHE A 155 12.47 22.27 -10.18
CA PHE A 155 11.48 21.66 -11.07
C PHE A 155 10.03 21.83 -10.59
N THR A 156 9.82 22.19 -9.32
CA THR A 156 8.48 22.56 -8.82
C THR A 156 8.06 23.95 -9.32
N GLU A 157 9.05 24.80 -9.67
CA GLU A 157 8.82 26.15 -10.22
C GLU A 157 8.62 26.13 -11.75
N VAL A 158 9.13 25.10 -12.44
CA VAL A 158 9.04 24.96 -13.90
C VAL A 158 7.69 24.38 -14.32
N ILE A 159 7.03 25.04 -15.27
CA ILE A 159 5.86 24.50 -15.97
C ILE A 159 6.35 23.78 -17.22
N PHE A 160 6.12 22.47 -17.28
CA PHE A 160 6.42 21.66 -18.45
C PHE A 160 5.25 21.70 -19.45
N PRO A 161 5.55 21.69 -20.76
CA PRO A 161 4.51 21.65 -21.81
C PRO A 161 3.78 20.30 -21.86
N VAL A 162 4.27 19.30 -21.13
CA VAL A 162 3.71 17.96 -21.01
C VAL A 162 3.47 17.62 -19.54
N SER A 163 2.56 16.69 -19.27
CA SER A 163 2.32 16.21 -17.92
C SER A 163 3.56 15.51 -17.37
N VAL A 164 3.92 15.85 -16.13
CA VAL A 164 5.00 15.25 -15.36
C VAL A 164 4.41 14.11 -14.53
N ARG A 165 5.05 12.93 -14.63
CA ARG A 165 4.76 11.79 -13.78
C ARG A 165 5.45 11.97 -12.43
N ASN A 166 4.67 12.14 -11.38
CA ASN A 166 5.18 12.34 -10.03
C ASN A 166 5.06 11.05 -9.23
N VAL A 167 6.15 10.57 -8.66
CA VAL A 167 6.17 9.36 -7.84
C VAL A 167 6.49 9.74 -6.41
N VAL A 168 5.61 9.36 -5.49
CA VAL A 168 5.74 9.65 -4.06
C VAL A 168 5.90 8.32 -3.34
N ASN A 169 7.05 8.09 -2.71
CA ASN A 169 7.34 6.88 -1.97
C ASN A 169 7.36 7.14 -0.47
N MET A 170 6.96 6.14 0.29
CA MET A 170 7.11 6.13 1.74
C MET A 170 7.36 4.72 2.24
N ARG A 171 8.16 4.61 3.30
CA ARG A 171 8.34 3.37 4.05
C ARG A 171 7.34 3.30 5.19
N LEU A 172 6.81 2.12 5.44
CA LEU A 172 5.81 1.84 6.45
C LEU A 172 6.37 0.82 7.45
N LYS A 173 6.13 1.04 8.73
CA LYS A 173 6.43 0.02 9.74
C LYS A 173 5.39 -1.09 9.69
N LYS A 174 5.82 -2.32 9.95
CA LYS A 174 4.93 -3.48 10.09
C LYS A 174 3.69 -3.21 10.95
N LEU A 175 3.86 -2.63 12.14
CA LEU A 175 2.74 -2.32 13.04
C LEU A 175 1.73 -1.35 12.40
N PHE A 176 2.21 -0.38 11.63
CA PHE A 176 1.34 0.55 10.93
C PHE A 176 0.62 -0.12 9.75
N VAL A 177 1.31 -0.99 9.02
CA VAL A 177 0.69 -1.85 8.01
C VAL A 177 -0.39 -2.74 8.62
N ASP A 178 -0.19 -3.27 9.81
CA ASP A 178 -1.21 -4.08 10.49
C ASP A 178 -2.42 -3.25 10.93
N LYS A 179 -2.23 -1.98 11.36
CA LYS A 179 -3.32 -1.02 11.57
C LYS A 179 -4.08 -0.72 10.28
N LEU A 180 -3.36 -0.50 9.17
CA LEU A 180 -3.96 -0.32 7.83
C LEU A 180 -4.78 -1.56 7.43
N LYS A 181 -4.26 -2.78 7.67
CA LYS A 181 -5.00 -4.02 7.43
C LYS A 181 -6.23 -4.14 8.31
N ALA A 182 -6.19 -3.71 9.57
CA ALA A 182 -7.33 -3.78 10.47
C ALA A 182 -8.46 -2.83 10.05
N ASN A 183 -8.10 -1.66 9.49
CA ASN A 183 -9.07 -0.66 9.07
C ASN A 183 -9.61 -0.95 7.65
N GLY A 184 -10.91 -1.21 7.55
CA GLY A 184 -11.57 -1.54 6.28
C GLY A 184 -11.81 -0.36 5.33
N LYS A 185 -11.63 0.88 5.82
CA LYS A 185 -11.86 2.12 5.06
C LYS A 185 -10.75 3.10 5.38
N ILE A 186 -9.80 3.23 4.47
CA ILE A 186 -8.68 4.18 4.63
C ILE A 186 -8.85 5.25 3.57
N LYS A 187 -8.85 6.51 4.01
CA LYS A 187 -8.65 7.66 3.14
C LYS A 187 -7.22 8.15 3.32
N ILE A 188 -6.51 8.31 2.22
CA ILE A 188 -5.15 8.83 2.21
C ILE A 188 -5.17 10.17 1.51
N THR A 189 -4.62 11.20 2.14
CA THR A 189 -4.53 12.54 1.56
C THR A 189 -3.05 12.93 1.48
N LEU A 190 -2.55 13.13 0.26
CA LEU A 190 -1.22 13.69 0.02
C LEU A 190 -1.35 15.21 -0.09
N ILE A 191 -0.59 15.96 0.69
CA ILE A 191 -0.65 17.42 0.74
C ILE A 191 0.64 17.98 0.17
N SER A 192 0.53 18.74 -0.92
CA SER A 192 1.68 19.33 -1.61
C SER A 192 2.27 20.55 -0.89
N ALA A 193 3.57 20.76 -1.08
CA ALA A 193 4.35 21.89 -0.59
C ALA A 193 4.37 23.06 -1.60
N TYR A 194 3.21 23.53 -2.09
CA TYR A 194 3.23 24.70 -2.98
C TYR A 194 3.56 25.98 -2.19
N ASN A 195 4.55 26.74 -2.69
CA ASN A 195 4.80 28.10 -2.26
C ASN A 195 3.68 28.98 -2.83
N THR A 196 2.94 29.66 -1.96
CA THR A 196 1.78 30.54 -2.19
C THR A 196 0.37 29.92 -2.05
N THR A 197 -0.23 30.24 -0.91
CA THR A 197 -1.67 30.40 -0.61
C THR A 197 -2.60 29.18 -0.61
N TYR A 198 -2.38 28.11 -1.39
CA TYR A 198 -3.22 26.91 -1.32
C TYR A 198 -2.41 25.63 -1.55
N ALA A 199 -2.27 24.81 -0.51
CA ALA A 199 -1.73 23.46 -0.65
C ALA A 199 -2.73 22.61 -1.43
N LYS A 200 -2.28 21.99 -2.52
CA LYS A 200 -3.11 21.07 -3.30
C LYS A 200 -3.13 19.71 -2.62
N GLU A 201 -4.33 19.16 -2.49
CA GLU A 201 -4.57 17.85 -1.89
C GLU A 201 -4.84 16.81 -2.98
N PHE A 202 -4.20 15.65 -2.85
CA PHE A 202 -4.46 14.47 -3.67
C PHE A 202 -5.08 13.40 -2.78
N VAL A 203 -6.37 13.15 -2.97
CA VAL A 203 -7.17 12.30 -2.09
C VAL A 203 -7.41 10.94 -2.73
N LEU A 204 -6.97 9.89 -2.04
CA LEU A 204 -7.39 8.53 -2.30
C LEU A 204 -8.54 8.17 -1.37
N ALA A 205 -9.76 8.12 -1.93
CA ALA A 205 -10.97 7.85 -1.16
C ALA A 205 -11.07 6.38 -0.73
N PRO A 206 -11.83 6.07 0.35
CA PRO A 206 -12.01 4.69 0.84
C PRO A 206 -12.70 3.75 -0.16
N SER A 207 -13.46 4.29 -1.12
CA SER A 207 -14.05 3.52 -2.23
C SER A 207 -12.99 2.99 -3.19
N ASN A 208 -11.85 3.68 -3.27
CA ASN A 208 -10.78 3.43 -4.22
C ASN A 208 -9.66 2.60 -3.57
N PHE A 209 -9.51 2.65 -2.24
CA PHE A 209 -8.55 1.82 -1.49
C PHE A 209 -9.26 0.75 -0.66
N LYS A 210 -9.36 -0.46 -1.21
CA LYS A 210 -9.97 -1.61 -0.53
C LYS A 210 -8.95 -2.33 0.34
N ARG A 211 -9.36 -2.70 1.55
CA ARG A 211 -8.62 -3.57 2.50
C ARG A 211 -7.97 -4.80 1.86
N GLN A 212 -8.59 -5.34 0.80
CA GLN A 212 -8.11 -6.51 0.04
C GLN A 212 -6.72 -6.30 -0.58
N TYR A 213 -6.35 -5.06 -0.92
CA TYR A 213 -5.02 -4.73 -1.46
C TYR A 213 -3.89 -4.93 -0.44
N VAL A 214 -4.19 -4.77 0.85
CA VAL A 214 -3.23 -4.98 1.95
C VAL A 214 -3.30 -6.42 2.50
N MET A 215 -4.48 -7.05 2.41
CA MET A 215 -4.77 -8.40 2.92
C MET A 215 -4.15 -9.54 2.10
N ARG A 216 -4.13 -9.47 0.76
CA ARG A 216 -3.60 -10.58 -0.07
C ARG A 216 -2.08 -10.81 0.06
N GLN A 217 -1.34 -9.91 0.72
CA GLN A 217 0.03 -10.24 1.16
C GLN A 217 0.06 -11.42 2.15
N TYR A 218 -1.05 -11.71 2.84
CA TYR A 218 -1.16 -12.76 3.87
C TYR A 218 -1.67 -14.11 3.35
N ASP A 219 -2.57 -14.12 2.35
CA ASP A 219 -3.13 -15.37 1.82
C ASP A 219 -2.08 -16.23 1.07
N PHE A 220 -1.08 -15.57 0.47
CA PHE A 220 0.08 -16.27 -0.11
C PHE A 220 1.05 -16.81 0.94
N ASP A 221 1.13 -16.20 2.13
CA ASP A 221 2.01 -16.66 3.22
C ASP A 221 1.51 -17.98 3.85
N LYS A 222 0.26 -18.36 3.59
CA LYS A 222 -0.33 -19.63 4.04
C LYS A 222 -0.48 -20.69 2.96
N GLY A 223 -0.04 -20.42 1.73
CA GLY A 223 -0.28 -21.33 0.59
C GLY A 223 -1.77 -21.58 0.31
N LEU A 224 -2.67 -20.69 0.76
CA LEU A 224 -4.11 -20.84 0.64
C LEU A 224 -4.62 -20.10 -0.60
N ILE A 225 -4.25 -20.58 -1.78
CA ILE A 225 -5.01 -20.34 -3.02
C ILE A 225 -4.98 -21.64 -3.86
N PHE A 226 -6.06 -22.41 -3.74
CA PHE A 226 -6.64 -23.24 -4.80
C PHE A 226 -8.10 -22.79 -4.95
#